data_AF-A0A532ES43-F1
#
_entry.id   AF-A0A532ES43-F1
#
_cell.length_a   1.000
_cell.length_b   1.000
_cell.length_c   1.000
_cell.angle_alpha   90.00
_cell.angle_beta   90.00
_cell.angle_gamma   90.00
#
_symmetry.space_group_name_H-M   'P 1'
#
loop_
_entity.id
_entity.type
_entity.pdbx_description
1 polymer ?
#
loop_
_entity_poly.entity_id
_entity_poly.type
_entity_poly.pdbx_seq_one_letter_code
_entity_poly.pdbx_strand_id
1 'polypeptide(L)' 'MSRKRPTVADLRAMKGKRQLAMLRVLTMDEAEAAERAGVDIVSVPPELVLNPQYRDAAPSLFTMP' A
#
# COMPACT_ATOMS: atom_id res chain seq x y z
N MET A 1 12.04 3.18 12.45
CA MET A 1 11.59 4.36 11.68
C MET A 1 10.17 4.10 11.22
N SER A 2 9.20 4.91 11.64
CA SER A 2 7.82 4.84 11.14
C SER A 2 7.84 4.96 9.62
N ARG A 3 7.53 3.88 8.92
CA ARG A 3 7.49 3.85 7.45
C ARG A 3 6.35 4.79 7.04
N LYS A 4 6.69 5.92 6.41
CA LYS A 4 5.74 7.00 6.12
C LYS A 4 4.75 6.53 5.05
N ARG A 5 3.44 6.77 5.28
CA ARG A 5 2.41 6.60 4.27
C ARG A 5 2.74 7.48 3.06
N PRO A 6 3.01 6.91 1.88
CA PRO A 6 3.34 7.68 0.70
C PRO A 6 2.13 8.50 0.23
N THR A 7 2.40 9.70 -0.25
CA THR A 7 1.42 10.59 -0.88
C THR A 7 1.53 10.50 -2.40
N VAL A 8 0.57 11.12 -3.10
CA VAL A 8 0.66 11.28 -4.57
C VAL A 8 1.94 12.05 -4.98
N ALA A 9 2.39 13.01 -4.17
CA ALA A 9 3.62 13.76 -4.44
C ALA A 9 4.86 12.85 -4.41
N ASP A 10 4.92 11.91 -3.46
CA ASP A 10 6.00 10.93 -3.35
C ASP A 10 6.03 10.00 -4.57
N LEU A 11 4.87 9.50 -5.00
CA LEU A 11 4.76 8.69 -6.23
C LEU A 11 5.25 9.45 -7.46
N ARG A 12 4.85 10.72 -7.60
CA ARG A 12 5.31 11.58 -8.71
C ARG A 12 6.81 11.81 -8.66
N ALA A 13 7.40 11.98 -7.48
CA ALA A 13 8.83 12.18 -7.31
C ALA A 13 9.67 10.93 -7.69
N MET A 14 9.06 9.74 -7.64
CA MET A 14 9.67 8.46 -8.04
C MET A 14 9.48 8.13 -9.53
N LYS A 15 8.52 8.78 -10.21
CA LYS A 15 8.23 8.53 -11.63
C LYS A 15 9.49 8.72 -12.48
N GLY A 16 9.82 7.72 -13.29
CA GLY A 16 11.00 7.72 -14.16
C GLY A 16 12.34 7.42 -13.47
N LYS A 17 12.35 7.24 -12.13
CA LYS A 17 13.56 6.88 -11.36
C LYS A 17 13.62 5.40 -11.02
N ARG A 18 12.47 4.76 -10.80
CA ARG A 18 12.35 3.30 -10.61
C ARG A 18 10.96 2.81 -11.01
N GLN A 19 10.83 1.50 -11.24
CA GLN A 19 9.53 0.85 -11.37
C GLN A 19 8.85 0.73 -10.00
N LEU A 20 7.52 0.84 -10.01
CA LEU A 20 6.66 0.63 -8.84
C LEU A 20 5.84 -0.64 -9.05
N ALA A 21 5.80 -1.51 -8.05
CA ALA A 21 4.97 -2.71 -8.07
C ALA A 21 3.54 -2.40 -7.61
N MET A 22 2.55 -2.93 -8.33
CA MET A 22 1.14 -2.81 -7.98
C MET A 22 0.50 -4.19 -7.91
N LEU A 23 -0.22 -4.47 -6.82
CA LEU A 23 -0.99 -5.71 -6.63
C LEU A 23 -2.46 -5.40 -6.36
N ARG A 24 -3.34 -6.31 -6.79
CA ARG A 24 -4.70 -6.37 -6.27
C ARG A 24 -4.71 -7.22 -5.02
N VAL A 25 -5.31 -6.69 -3.95
CA VAL A 25 -5.35 -7.30 -2.62
C VAL A 25 -6.79 -7.33 -2.16
N LEU A 26 -7.25 -8.49 -1.70
CA LEU A 26 -8.65 -8.75 -1.36
C LEU A 26 -8.82 -9.11 0.13
N THR A 27 -7.74 -9.44 0.82
CA THR A 27 -7.77 -9.86 2.23
C THR A 27 -6.76 -9.11 3.09
N MET A 28 -6.95 -9.15 4.41
CA MET A 28 -6.01 -8.56 5.37
C MET A 28 -4.65 -9.24 5.35
N ASP A 29 -4.62 -10.57 5.21
CA ASP A 29 -3.39 -11.37 5.15
C ASP A 29 -2.58 -11.02 3.89
N GLU A 30 -3.25 -10.81 2.76
CA GLU A 30 -2.61 -10.35 1.53
C GLU A 30 -2.06 -8.92 1.67
N ALA A 31 -2.76 -8.02 2.39
CA ALA A 31 -2.28 -6.66 2.65
C ALA A 31 -1.01 -6.68 3.53
N GLU A 32 -1.00 -7.51 4.58
CA GLU A 32 0.17 -7.69 5.44
C GLU A 32 1.34 -8.31 4.67
N ALA A 33 1.07 -9.31 3.82
CA ALA A 33 2.07 -9.92 2.95
C ALA A 33 2.67 -8.91 1.95
N ALA A 34 1.83 -8.06 1.35
CA ALA A 34 2.26 -7.01 0.43
C ALA A 34 3.16 -5.97 1.12
N GLU A 35 2.84 -5.57 2.36
CA GLU A 35 3.67 -4.69 3.18
C GLU A 35 5.04 -5.33 3.46
N ARG A 36 5.07 -6.60 3.93
CA ARG A 36 6.32 -7.32 4.21
C ARG A 36 7.17 -7.51 2.95
N ALA A 37 6.53 -7.71 1.80
CA ALA A 37 7.21 -7.82 0.50
C ALA A 37 7.70 -6.46 -0.04
N GLY A 38 7.29 -5.34 0.56
CA GLY A 38 7.68 -4.00 0.12
C GLY A 38 6.99 -3.56 -1.17
N VAL A 39 5.77 -4.02 -1.42
CA VAL A 39 4.93 -3.56 -2.53
C VAL A 39 4.67 -2.07 -2.39
N ASP A 40 4.69 -1.34 -3.52
CA ASP A 40 4.52 0.11 -3.49
C ASP A 40 3.05 0.51 -3.42
N ILE A 41 2.22 -0.12 -4.25
CA ILE A 41 0.83 0.27 -4.47
C ILE A 41 -0.08 -0.95 -4.39
N VAL A 42 -1.25 -0.80 -3.76
CA VAL A 42 -2.30 -1.82 -3.77
C VAL A 42 -3.63 -1.25 -4.22
N SER A 43 -4.35 -2.02 -5.04
CA SER A 43 -5.77 -1.84 -5.30
C SER A 43 -6.55 -2.78 -4.39
N VAL A 44 -7.44 -2.23 -3.58
CA VAL A 44 -8.22 -2.98 -2.58
C VAL A 44 -9.69 -2.67 -2.71
N PRO A 45 -10.60 -3.57 -2.30
CA PRO A 45 -12.00 -3.21 -2.11
C PRO A 45 -12.19 -2.16 -1.00
N PRO A 46 -13.21 -1.28 -1.09
CA PRO A 46 -13.50 -0.28 -0.07
C PRO A 46 -13.66 -0.87 1.34
N GLU A 47 -14.30 -2.02 1.46
CA GLU A 47 -14.52 -2.71 2.74
C GLU A 47 -13.20 -3.10 3.44
N LEU A 48 -12.13 -3.37 2.68
CA LEU A 48 -10.85 -3.76 3.24
C LEU A 48 -10.09 -2.55 3.80
N VAL A 49 -10.09 -1.41 3.09
CA VAL A 49 -9.42 -0.19 3.58
C VAL A 49 -10.18 0.49 4.72
N LEU A 50 -11.49 0.28 4.80
CA LEU A 50 -12.34 0.78 5.89
C LEU A 50 -12.22 -0.06 7.16
N ASN A 51 -11.58 -1.24 7.11
CA ASN A 51 -11.28 -2.02 8.30
C ASN A 51 -10.32 -1.21 9.22
N PRO A 52 -10.68 -0.96 10.49
CA PRO A 52 -9.84 -0.20 11.43
C PRO A 52 -8.41 -0.74 11.58
N GLN A 53 -8.22 -2.05 11.41
CA GLN A 53 -6.93 -2.73 11.55
C GLN A 53 -6.06 -2.67 10.28
N TYR A 54 -6.59 -2.18 9.15
CA TYR A 54 -5.88 -2.16 7.86
C TYR A 54 -4.51 -1.48 7.95
N ARG A 55 -4.44 -0.36 8.66
CA ARG A 55 -3.19 0.41 8.79
C ARG A 55 -2.21 -0.14 9.81
N ASP A 56 -2.65 -1.05 10.68
CA ASP A 56 -1.74 -1.80 11.56
C ASP A 56 -1.03 -2.90 10.76
N ALA A 57 -1.75 -3.57 9.85
CA ALA A 57 -1.20 -4.60 8.96
C ALA A 57 -0.37 -4.03 7.79
N ALA A 58 -0.83 -2.93 7.20
CA ALA A 58 -0.23 -2.29 6.02
C ALA A 58 0.02 -0.77 6.24
N PRO A 59 0.98 -0.42 7.12
CA PRO A 59 1.23 0.97 7.49
C PRO A 59 1.78 1.84 6.35
N SER A 60 2.45 1.27 5.34
CA SER A 60 3.15 2.03 4.31
C SER A 60 2.70 1.81 2.86
N LEU A 61 1.80 0.86 2.61
CA LEU A 61 1.22 0.69 1.28
C LEU A 61 0.46 1.96 0.82
N PHE A 62 0.70 2.38 -0.42
CA PHE A 62 -0.18 3.32 -1.11
C PHE A 62 -1.45 2.59 -1.54
N THR A 63 -2.61 2.99 -0.99
CA THR A 63 -3.86 2.25 -1.16
C THR A 63 -4.80 2.98 -2.10
N MET A 64 -5.31 2.28 -3.10
CA MET A 64 -6.36 2.75 -4.02
C MET A 64 -7.62 1.89 -3.78
N PRO A 65 -8.71 2.47 -3.25
CA PRO A 65 -9.98 1.77 -3.05
C PRO A 65 -10.78 1.57 -4.35
#